data_AF-A0AAE3INR3-F1
#
_entry.id   AF-A0AAE3INR3-F1
#
_cell.length_a   1.000
_cell.length_b   1.000
_cell.length_c   1.000
_cell.angle_alpha   90.00
_cell.angle_beta   90.00
_cell.angle_gamma   90.00
#
_symmetry.space_group_name_H-M   'P 1'
#
loop_
_entity.id
_entity.type
_entity.pdbx_description
1 polymer ?
#
loop_
_entity_poly.entity_id
_entity_poly.type
_entity_poly.pdbx_seq_one_letter_code
_entity_poly.pdbx_strand_id
1 'polypeptide(L)'
;MSNYKTIANKLFLAFHLIFALTISTGTFAQDGKALFQTHCAACHNVHKDMTGPALAGVESRWADKQLLHDWILNSAAVIQKGDPYAVEMFNKWNKIPMTAFQGILSTEEIDAILAFIKEEEAAPAAAAAAPAAAAAPEPETNHTLLYGIITILLAIVGFVLLLLNKKLRVIAEHKEGDPVSHIPFYRKKSFIALATILLFILGGFWVVQGAINLGEKKDYQPEQPIFFSHKVHAGINQVNCMFCHTNTQDGKSAMIPSVNVCMNCHLAITEYTGEKLYNADGDTVNGTQEIQKLYQYAGYTPGQPWDASKAKPIPWVRIHKLPDHVYFNHSQHVMVGNVQCQTCHGEINKMDEVKQFATLNMGWCINCHRTTEVNFKGNAYYSMYEKYHEQLKNGQIDTTKGVTVEMVGGIECQKCHY
;
A
#
# COMPACT_ATOMS: atom_id res chain seq x y z
N MET A 1 16.22 29.98 -51.65
CA MET A 1 16.19 29.26 -50.35
C MET A 1 15.69 30.12 -49.16
N SER A 2 15.08 31.30 -49.38
CA SER A 2 14.65 32.20 -48.28
C SER A 2 13.23 31.93 -47.75
N ASN A 3 12.30 31.49 -48.60
CA ASN A 3 10.86 31.44 -48.23
C ASN A 3 10.44 30.22 -47.39
N TYR A 4 11.22 29.14 -47.39
CA TYR A 4 10.86 27.92 -46.65
C TYR A 4 11.11 28.03 -45.13
N LYS A 5 12.12 28.81 -44.71
CA LYS A 5 12.39 29.05 -43.28
C LYS A 5 11.30 29.90 -42.61
N THR A 6 10.73 30.85 -43.35
CA THR A 6 9.68 31.75 -42.83
C THR A 6 8.34 31.02 -42.65
N ILE A 7 8.04 30.06 -43.54
CA ILE A 7 6.82 29.24 -43.44
C ILE A 7 6.96 28.20 -42.30
N ALA A 8 8.15 27.58 -42.17
CA ALA A 8 8.43 26.64 -41.08
C ALA A 8 8.34 27.31 -39.70
N ASN A 9 8.89 28.53 -39.53
CA ASN A 9 8.78 29.26 -38.26
C ASN A 9 7.35 29.70 -37.93
N LYS A 10 6.54 30.07 -38.94
CA LYS A 10 5.12 30.42 -38.73
C LYS A 10 4.27 29.20 -38.37
N LEU A 11 4.55 28.03 -38.95
CA LEU A 11 3.90 26.77 -38.59
C LEU A 11 4.32 26.30 -37.19
N PHE A 12 5.59 26.48 -36.80
CA PHE A 12 6.08 26.12 -35.48
C PHE A 12 5.48 27.00 -34.37
N LEU A 13 5.35 28.31 -34.61
CA LEU A 13 4.66 29.23 -33.69
C LEU A 13 3.15 28.98 -33.63
N ALA A 14 2.49 28.68 -34.74
CA ALA A 14 1.07 28.32 -34.75
C ALA A 14 0.82 27.00 -34.00
N PHE A 15 1.72 26.02 -34.14
CA PHE A 15 1.64 24.75 -33.42
C PHE A 15 1.88 24.92 -31.91
N HIS A 16 2.81 25.77 -31.50
CA HIS A 16 3.02 26.10 -30.08
C HIS A 16 1.85 26.91 -29.49
N LEU A 17 1.21 27.79 -30.26
CA LEU A 17 0.06 28.56 -29.77
C LEU A 17 -1.19 27.68 -29.60
N ILE A 18 -1.39 26.69 -30.49
CA ILE A 18 -2.49 25.70 -30.40
C ILE A 18 -2.21 24.67 -29.29
N PHE A 19 -0.96 24.28 -29.08
CA PHE A 19 -0.55 23.41 -27.97
C PHE A 19 -0.65 24.10 -26.60
N ALA A 20 -0.36 25.41 -26.52
CA ALA A 20 -0.54 26.18 -25.30
C ALA A 20 -2.02 26.46 -24.97
N LEU A 21 -2.91 26.49 -25.97
CA LEU A 21 -4.36 26.70 -25.75
C LEU A 21 -5.12 25.41 -25.39
N THR A 22 -4.50 24.24 -25.54
CA THR A 22 -5.11 22.93 -25.22
C THR A 22 -4.77 22.41 -23.82
N ILE A 23 -3.96 23.13 -23.03
CA ILE A 23 -3.56 22.75 -21.66
C ILE A 23 -4.47 23.37 -20.57
N SER A 24 -5.48 24.16 -20.95
CA SER A 24 -6.21 25.02 -20.00
C SER A 24 -7.72 24.79 -19.95
N THR A 25 -8.19 23.54 -19.88
CA THR A 25 -9.53 23.21 -19.31
C THR A 25 -9.55 21.80 -18.71
N GLY A 26 -8.59 21.49 -17.85
CA GLY A 26 -8.79 20.44 -16.84
C GLY A 26 -9.55 21.06 -15.68
N THR A 27 -10.88 20.98 -15.70
CA THR A 27 -11.66 21.21 -14.48
C THR A 27 -11.14 20.25 -13.42
N PHE A 28 -10.62 20.77 -12.30
CA PHE A 28 -10.32 19.98 -11.11
C PHE A 28 -11.65 19.45 -10.56
N ALA A 29 -12.18 18.39 -11.17
CA ALA A 29 -13.21 17.58 -10.55
C ALA A 29 -12.56 16.94 -9.32
N GLN A 30 -13.09 17.22 -8.14
CA GLN A 30 -12.70 16.47 -6.94
C GLN A 30 -12.98 14.99 -7.21
N ASP A 31 -11.98 14.14 -6.93
CA ASP A 31 -12.10 12.71 -7.15
C ASP A 31 -13.10 12.11 -6.16
N GLY A 32 -14.38 12.07 -6.55
CA GLY A 32 -15.49 11.55 -5.77
C GLY A 32 -15.30 10.10 -5.35
N LYS A 33 -14.56 9.30 -6.13
CA LYS A 33 -14.22 7.92 -5.80
C LYS A 33 -13.20 7.87 -4.66
N ALA A 34 -12.15 8.69 -4.71
CA ALA A 34 -11.17 8.77 -3.62
C ALA A 34 -11.81 9.28 -2.32
N LEU A 35 -12.68 10.29 -2.41
CA LEU A 35 -13.44 10.80 -1.27
C LEU A 35 -14.37 9.73 -0.67
N PHE A 36 -15.08 8.98 -1.51
CA PHE A 36 -15.93 7.87 -1.08
C PHE A 36 -15.12 6.77 -0.38
N GLN A 37 -13.99 6.36 -0.97
CA GLN A 37 -13.11 5.34 -0.41
C GLN A 37 -12.52 5.74 0.94
N THR A 38 -12.22 7.02 1.11
CA THR A 38 -11.61 7.55 2.34
C THR A 38 -12.63 7.69 3.47
N HIS A 39 -13.84 8.17 3.18
CA HIS A 39 -14.78 8.62 4.21
C HIS A 39 -16.03 7.73 4.36
N CYS A 40 -16.43 6.99 3.33
CA CYS A 40 -17.74 6.32 3.29
C CYS A 40 -17.64 4.79 3.14
N ALA A 41 -16.65 4.30 2.41
CA ALA A 41 -16.52 2.88 2.03
C ALA A 41 -16.31 1.93 3.22
N ALA A 42 -15.92 2.44 4.39
CA ALA A 42 -15.81 1.66 5.62
C ALA A 42 -17.16 1.14 6.13
N CYS A 43 -18.24 1.86 5.84
CA CYS A 43 -19.58 1.55 6.34
C CYS A 43 -20.60 1.28 5.24
N HIS A 44 -20.39 1.80 4.03
CA HIS A 44 -21.34 1.73 2.93
C HIS A 44 -20.78 1.06 1.68
N ASN A 45 -21.67 0.40 0.93
CA ASN A 45 -21.41 -0.07 -0.43
C ASN A 45 -22.53 0.44 -1.36
N VAL A 46 -22.25 0.55 -2.65
CA VAL A 46 -23.23 1.00 -3.64
C VAL A 46 -24.36 -0.03 -3.80
N HIS A 47 -24.03 -1.32 -3.90
CA HIS A 47 -24.97 -2.36 -4.34
C HIS A 47 -25.46 -3.29 -3.24
N LYS A 48 -24.88 -3.24 -2.03
CA LYS A 48 -25.25 -4.13 -0.91
C LYS A 48 -25.27 -3.41 0.43
N ASP A 49 -26.10 -3.90 1.34
CA ASP A 49 -26.13 -3.45 2.73
C ASP A 49 -24.86 -3.91 3.47
N MET A 50 -24.32 -3.04 4.33
CA MET A 50 -23.18 -3.29 5.22
C MET A 50 -23.51 -2.74 6.61
N THR A 51 -22.57 -2.07 7.27
CA THR A 51 -22.80 -1.32 8.51
C THR A 51 -23.87 -0.24 8.31
N GLY A 52 -23.95 0.35 7.11
CA GLY A 52 -25.04 1.19 6.64
C GLY A 52 -25.75 0.62 5.40
N PRO A 53 -26.86 1.23 4.96
CA PRO A 53 -27.62 0.79 3.80
C PRO A 53 -26.83 0.90 2.49
N ALA A 54 -27.23 0.09 1.49
CA ALA A 54 -26.78 0.20 0.11
C ALA A 54 -27.08 1.59 -0.46
N LEU A 55 -26.11 2.21 -1.13
CA LEU A 55 -26.21 3.60 -1.61
C LEU A 55 -26.77 3.77 -3.02
N ALA A 56 -27.01 2.69 -3.76
CA ALA A 56 -27.72 2.74 -5.05
C ALA A 56 -29.10 3.41 -4.85
N GLY A 57 -29.37 4.46 -5.61
CA GLY A 57 -30.58 5.26 -5.51
C GLY A 57 -30.65 6.13 -4.26
N VAL A 58 -29.54 6.41 -3.57
CA VAL A 58 -29.57 7.23 -2.33
C VAL A 58 -30.20 8.60 -2.56
N GLU A 59 -29.91 9.27 -3.69
CA GLU A 59 -30.47 10.59 -4.01
C GLU A 59 -32.00 10.58 -4.16
N SER A 60 -32.61 9.45 -4.53
CA SER A 60 -34.07 9.35 -4.71
C SER A 60 -34.81 8.90 -3.44
N ARG A 61 -34.08 8.42 -2.42
CA ARG A 61 -34.66 7.99 -1.14
C ARG A 61 -34.91 9.15 -0.17
N TRP A 62 -34.26 10.29 -0.39
CA TRP A 62 -34.41 11.48 0.44
C TRP A 62 -35.37 12.48 -0.20
N ALA A 63 -36.19 13.14 0.62
CA ALA A 63 -37.20 14.08 0.14
C ALA A 63 -36.59 15.35 -0.50
N ASP A 64 -35.38 15.72 -0.09
CA ASP A 64 -34.68 16.90 -0.55
C ASP A 64 -33.16 16.70 -0.48
N LYS A 65 -32.45 17.32 -1.43
CA LYS A 65 -30.99 17.19 -1.55
C LYS A 65 -30.25 17.84 -0.38
N GLN A 66 -30.73 18.97 0.13
CA GLN A 66 -30.18 19.62 1.33
C GLN A 66 -30.34 18.74 2.56
N LEU A 67 -31.47 18.03 2.69
CA LEU A 67 -31.68 17.10 3.81
C LEU A 67 -30.70 15.91 3.75
N LEU A 68 -30.41 15.39 2.56
CA LEU A 68 -29.38 14.38 2.35
C LEU A 68 -27.99 14.91 2.71
N HIS A 69 -27.66 16.15 2.34
CA HIS A 69 -26.38 16.77 2.72
C HIS A 69 -26.27 16.97 4.23
N ASP A 70 -27.32 17.46 4.88
CA ASP A 70 -27.39 17.62 6.33
C ASP A 70 -27.24 16.28 7.05
N TRP A 71 -27.84 15.21 6.50
CA TRP A 71 -27.67 13.84 7.01
C TRP A 71 -26.23 13.35 6.89
N ILE A 72 -25.61 13.54 5.71
CA ILE A 72 -24.21 13.17 5.45
C ILE A 72 -23.29 13.95 6.38
N LEU A 73 -23.50 15.24 6.58
CA LEU A 73 -22.66 16.07 7.45
C LEU A 73 -22.85 15.74 8.93
N ASN A 74 -24.08 15.52 9.39
CA ASN A 74 -24.39 15.27 10.79
C ASN A 74 -25.72 14.53 10.98
N SER A 75 -25.70 13.20 10.83
CA SER A 75 -26.86 12.33 11.03
C SER A 75 -27.53 12.51 12.41
N ALA A 76 -26.75 12.69 13.48
CA ALA A 76 -27.27 12.86 14.83
C ALA A 76 -28.15 14.11 14.97
N ALA A 77 -27.77 15.22 14.31
CA ALA A 77 -28.56 16.44 14.32
C ALA A 77 -29.90 16.27 13.59
N VAL A 78 -29.94 15.52 12.48
CA VAL A 78 -31.18 15.22 11.74
C VAL A 78 -32.10 14.28 12.54
N ILE A 79 -31.54 13.28 13.23
CA ILE A 79 -32.29 12.38 14.13
C ILE A 79 -32.90 13.18 15.29
N GLN A 80 -32.13 14.09 15.90
CA GLN A 80 -32.61 14.94 17.01
C GLN A 80 -33.71 15.91 16.57
N LYS A 81 -33.67 16.39 15.31
CA LYS A 81 -34.76 17.18 14.71
C LYS A 81 -36.04 16.36 14.48
N GLY A 82 -35.99 15.04 14.60
CA GLY A 82 -37.16 14.16 14.54
C GLY A 82 -37.62 13.82 13.12
N ASP A 83 -36.72 13.85 12.12
CA ASP A 83 -37.08 13.43 10.77
C ASP A 83 -37.51 11.94 10.74
N PRO A 84 -38.72 11.61 10.25
CA PRO A 84 -39.25 10.25 10.33
C PRO A 84 -38.42 9.21 9.59
N TYR A 85 -37.86 9.56 8.43
CA TYR A 85 -37.07 8.65 7.59
C TYR A 85 -35.69 8.38 8.19
N ALA A 86 -35.03 9.44 8.67
CA ALA A 86 -33.78 9.36 9.42
C ALA A 86 -33.89 8.47 10.68
N VAL A 87 -34.96 8.64 11.46
CA VAL A 87 -35.20 7.86 12.69
C VAL A 87 -35.50 6.40 12.37
N GLU A 88 -36.31 6.12 11.35
CA GLU A 88 -36.59 4.74 10.91
C GLU A 88 -35.31 4.03 10.44
N MET A 89 -34.52 4.71 9.60
CA MET A 89 -33.26 4.17 9.09
C MET A 89 -32.25 3.90 10.21
N PHE A 90 -32.13 4.83 11.17
CA PHE A 90 -31.26 4.64 12.33
C PHE A 90 -31.66 3.41 13.17
N ASN A 91 -32.97 3.19 13.37
CA ASN A 91 -33.46 2.02 14.10
C ASN A 91 -33.22 0.71 13.35
N LYS A 92 -33.37 0.71 12.01
CA LYS A 92 -33.20 -0.47 11.17
C LYS A 92 -31.74 -0.93 11.05
N TRP A 93 -30.76 -0.02 11.13
CA TRP A 93 -29.33 -0.34 11.13
C TRP A 93 -28.71 -0.32 12.54
N ASN A 94 -29.38 -0.97 13.49
CA ASN A 94 -28.90 -1.23 14.85
C ASN A 94 -28.49 0.01 15.66
N LYS A 95 -29.03 1.20 15.34
CA LYS A 95 -28.72 2.47 16.02
C LYS A 95 -27.23 2.81 16.01
N ILE A 96 -26.51 2.39 14.97
CA ILE A 96 -25.09 2.72 14.78
C ILE A 96 -25.03 4.16 14.25
N PRO A 97 -24.41 5.10 15.00
CA PRO A 97 -24.30 6.48 14.54
C PRO A 97 -23.30 6.59 13.39
N MET A 98 -23.64 7.38 12.37
CA MET A 98 -22.67 7.75 11.34
C MET A 98 -21.74 8.84 11.88
N THR A 99 -20.46 8.79 11.49
CA THR A 99 -19.47 9.81 11.84
C THR A 99 -19.96 11.19 11.38
N ALA A 100 -19.73 12.23 12.19
CA ALA A 100 -20.01 13.60 11.80
C ALA A 100 -18.90 14.10 10.86
N PHE A 101 -19.27 14.56 9.67
CA PHE A 101 -18.36 15.08 8.65
C PHE A 101 -18.36 16.62 8.59
N GLN A 102 -19.00 17.26 9.56
CA GLN A 102 -19.07 18.72 9.68
C GLN A 102 -17.68 19.33 9.82
N GLY A 103 -17.23 20.10 8.82
CA GLY A 103 -15.88 20.67 8.77
C GLY A 103 -14.79 19.72 8.27
N ILE A 104 -15.16 18.49 7.90
CA ILE A 104 -14.27 17.48 7.27
C ILE A 104 -14.57 17.37 5.77
N LEU A 105 -15.86 17.38 5.40
CA LEU A 105 -16.31 17.39 4.01
C LEU A 105 -17.05 18.70 3.70
N SER A 106 -16.77 19.27 2.53
CA SER A 106 -17.55 20.37 1.96
C SER A 106 -18.78 19.87 1.21
N THR A 107 -19.73 20.76 0.94
CA THR A 107 -20.93 20.46 0.15
C THR A 107 -20.55 19.97 -1.26
N GLU A 108 -19.50 20.56 -1.85
CA GLU A 108 -18.97 20.19 -3.16
C GLU A 108 -18.31 18.81 -3.17
N GLU A 109 -17.63 18.43 -2.08
CA GLU A 109 -17.04 17.10 -1.91
C GLU A 109 -18.11 16.02 -1.75
N ILE A 110 -19.19 16.34 -1.04
CA ILE A 110 -20.37 15.47 -0.93
C ILE A 110 -21.02 15.26 -2.30
N ASP A 111 -21.15 16.32 -3.10
CA ASP A 111 -21.66 16.23 -4.47
C ASP A 111 -20.78 15.35 -5.36
N ALA A 112 -19.45 15.44 -5.23
CA ALA A 112 -18.52 14.58 -5.95
C ALA A 112 -18.69 13.10 -5.55
N ILE A 113 -18.88 12.81 -4.25
CA ILE A 113 -19.15 11.46 -3.75
C ILE A 113 -20.47 10.92 -4.32
N LEU A 114 -21.55 11.72 -4.29
CA LEU A 114 -22.86 11.33 -4.81
C LEU A 114 -22.83 11.09 -6.33
N ALA A 115 -22.08 11.90 -7.08
CA ALA A 115 -21.87 11.71 -8.51
C ALA A 115 -21.15 10.37 -8.80
N PHE A 116 -20.13 10.02 -8.00
CA PHE A 116 -19.47 8.71 -8.11
C PHE A 116 -20.42 7.55 -7.81
N ILE A 117 -21.22 7.64 -6.74
CA ILE A 117 -22.20 6.58 -6.39
C ILE A 117 -23.18 6.33 -7.54
N LYS A 118 -23.65 7.41 -8.17
CA LYS A 118 -24.57 7.35 -9.31
C LYS A 118 -23.94 6.74 -10.57
N GLU A 119 -22.66 7.02 -10.82
CA GLU A 119 -21.90 6.40 -11.91
C GLU A 119 -21.70 4.89 -11.65
N GLU A 120 -21.34 4.51 -10.43
CA GLU A 120 -21.14 3.12 -10.01
C GLU A 120 -22.48 2.33 -9.96
N GLU A 121 -23.60 2.99 -9.69
CA GLU A 121 -24.94 2.42 -9.77
C GLU A 121 -25.32 2.04 -11.21
N ALA A 122 -24.90 2.83 -12.20
CA ALA A 122 -25.22 2.62 -13.61
C ALA A 122 -24.35 1.55 -14.30
N ALA A 123 -23.28 1.07 -13.64
CA ALA A 123 -22.43 0.01 -14.17
C ALA A 123 -23.13 -1.37 -14.05
N PRO A 124 -23.22 -2.18 -15.13
CA PRO A 124 -23.88 -3.48 -15.07
C PRO A 124 -23.16 -4.41 -14.09
N ALA A 125 -23.95 -5.08 -13.22
CA ALA A 125 -23.49 -6.05 -12.24
C ALA A 125 -22.89 -7.30 -12.91
N ALA A 126 -21.65 -7.20 -13.40
CA ALA A 126 -20.87 -8.30 -13.94
C ALA A 126 -19.48 -8.26 -13.33
N ALA A 127 -19.17 -9.29 -12.55
CA ALA A 127 -17.87 -9.64 -11.98
C ALA A 127 -17.15 -8.54 -11.18
N ALA A 128 -16.99 -8.78 -9.88
CA ALA A 128 -16.12 -8.00 -9.00
C ALA A 128 -14.77 -7.74 -9.67
N ALA A 129 -14.60 -6.51 -10.16
CA ALA A 129 -13.36 -6.06 -10.75
C ALA A 129 -12.30 -6.01 -9.65
N ALA A 130 -11.16 -6.62 -9.94
CA ALA A 130 -9.92 -6.43 -9.21
C ALA A 130 -9.67 -4.92 -9.00
N PRO A 131 -9.05 -4.50 -7.88
CA PRO A 131 -8.72 -3.10 -7.69
C PRO A 131 -7.83 -2.65 -8.86
N ALA A 132 -8.31 -1.62 -9.57
CA ALA A 132 -7.52 -0.90 -10.54
C ALA A 132 -6.25 -0.42 -9.84
N ALA A 133 -5.11 -0.85 -10.39
CA ALA A 133 -3.81 -0.35 -10.02
C ALA A 133 -3.86 1.18 -10.02
N ALA A 134 -3.39 1.77 -8.93
CA ALA A 134 -2.99 3.17 -8.93
C ALA A 134 -2.12 3.41 -10.17
N ALA A 135 -2.39 4.51 -10.88
CA ALA A 135 -1.55 4.97 -11.96
C ALA A 135 -0.10 4.93 -11.46
N ALA A 136 0.69 4.07 -12.10
CA ALA A 136 2.12 4.07 -11.93
C ALA A 136 2.63 5.50 -12.17
N PRO A 137 3.68 5.96 -11.47
CA PRO A 137 4.45 7.08 -11.99
C PRO A 137 4.76 6.75 -13.46
N GLU A 138 4.58 7.75 -14.34
CA GLU A 138 4.89 7.71 -15.77
C GLU A 138 5.97 6.66 -16.05
N PRO A 139 5.75 5.67 -16.93
CA PRO A 139 6.78 4.71 -17.22
C PRO A 139 7.99 5.50 -17.72
N GLU A 140 9.06 5.52 -16.92
CA GLU A 140 10.40 5.72 -17.46
C GLU A 140 10.42 4.89 -18.73
N THR A 141 10.52 5.58 -19.87
CA THR A 141 10.41 5.00 -21.20
C THR A 141 11.17 3.69 -21.17
N ASN A 142 10.46 2.57 -21.25
CA ASN A 142 11.03 1.26 -20.96
C ASN A 142 11.98 0.90 -22.11
N HIS A 143 13.18 1.45 -22.04
CA HIS A 143 14.20 1.39 -23.07
C HIS A 143 14.76 -0.03 -23.16
N THR A 144 14.29 -0.99 -22.36
CA THR A 144 14.66 -2.40 -22.43
C THR A 144 14.46 -2.96 -23.85
N LEU A 145 13.35 -2.63 -24.52
CA LEU A 145 13.11 -3.06 -25.91
C LEU A 145 14.06 -2.35 -26.89
N LEU A 146 14.27 -1.05 -26.72
CA LEU A 146 15.17 -0.25 -27.55
C LEU A 146 16.63 -0.69 -27.40
N TYR A 147 17.12 -0.88 -26.17
CA TYR A 147 18.43 -1.42 -25.85
C TYR A 147 18.57 -2.87 -26.32
N GLY A 148 17.52 -3.68 -26.24
CA GLY A 148 17.49 -5.02 -26.84
C GLY A 148 17.72 -4.99 -28.34
N ILE A 149 16.98 -4.14 -29.07
CA ILE A 149 17.13 -3.95 -30.52
C ILE A 149 18.52 -3.40 -30.87
N ILE A 150 19.01 -2.37 -30.16
CA ILE A 150 20.33 -1.78 -30.39
C ILE A 150 21.44 -2.83 -30.14
N THR A 151 21.32 -3.65 -29.10
CA THR A 151 22.29 -4.70 -28.78
C THR A 151 22.33 -5.77 -29.88
N ILE A 152 21.17 -6.19 -30.40
CA ILE A 152 21.10 -7.14 -31.53
C ILE A 152 21.72 -6.53 -32.79
N LEU A 153 21.41 -5.28 -33.10
CA LEU A 153 21.92 -4.60 -34.29
C LEU A 153 23.45 -4.42 -34.22
N LEU A 154 23.98 -4.03 -33.06
CA LEU A 154 25.43 -3.98 -32.82
C LEU A 154 26.09 -5.36 -32.86
N ALA A 155 25.42 -6.42 -32.37
CA ALA A 155 25.93 -7.78 -32.47
C ALA A 155 26.00 -8.27 -33.93
N ILE A 156 25.00 -7.95 -34.76
CA ILE A 156 25.00 -8.26 -36.20
C ILE A 156 26.14 -7.50 -36.90
N VAL A 157 26.28 -6.20 -36.66
CA VAL A 157 27.38 -5.40 -37.23
C VAL A 157 28.73 -5.95 -36.78
N GLY A 158 28.90 -6.26 -35.50
CA GLY A 158 30.11 -6.87 -34.97
C GLY A 158 30.41 -8.23 -35.61
N PHE A 159 29.40 -9.07 -35.82
CA PHE A 159 29.54 -10.36 -36.49
C PHE A 159 29.94 -10.22 -37.96
N VAL A 160 29.32 -9.29 -38.70
CA VAL A 160 29.68 -8.98 -40.09
C VAL A 160 31.12 -8.46 -40.16
N LEU A 161 31.52 -7.56 -39.27
CA LEU A 161 32.89 -7.06 -39.20
C LEU A 161 33.89 -8.18 -38.89
N LEU A 162 33.57 -9.11 -37.98
CA LEU A 162 34.41 -10.26 -37.70
C LEU A 162 34.56 -11.19 -38.93
N LEU A 163 33.49 -11.42 -39.68
CA LEU A 163 33.52 -12.20 -40.91
C LEU A 163 34.36 -11.53 -42.00
N LEU A 164 34.19 -10.23 -42.20
CA LEU A 164 34.96 -9.44 -43.17
C LEU A 164 36.44 -9.39 -42.78
N ASN A 165 36.74 -9.14 -41.50
CA ASN A 165 38.12 -9.09 -41.00
C ASN A 165 38.80 -10.47 -41.14
N LYS A 166 38.09 -11.58 -40.88
CA LYS A 166 38.60 -12.95 -41.13
C LYS A 166 38.93 -13.16 -42.61
N LYS A 167 38.05 -12.74 -43.54
CA LYS A 167 38.30 -12.88 -44.98
C LYS A 167 39.46 -12.01 -45.47
N LEU A 168 39.51 -10.74 -45.03
CA LEU A 168 40.59 -9.82 -45.38
C LEU A 168 41.95 -10.32 -44.88
N ARG A 169 42.01 -10.88 -43.67
CA ARG A 169 43.25 -11.43 -43.11
C ARG A 169 43.75 -12.64 -43.88
N VAL A 170 42.86 -13.56 -44.26
CA VAL A 170 43.21 -14.72 -45.10
C VAL A 170 43.75 -14.28 -46.47
N ILE A 171 43.15 -13.23 -47.07
CA ILE A 171 43.60 -12.68 -48.35
C ILE A 171 44.96 -11.97 -48.21
N ALA A 172 45.19 -11.23 -47.13
CA ALA A 172 46.46 -10.58 -46.84
C ALA A 172 47.59 -11.61 -46.58
N GLU A 173 47.31 -12.64 -45.77
CA GLU A 173 48.25 -13.71 -45.45
C GLU A 173 48.61 -14.56 -46.70
N HIS A 174 47.65 -14.78 -47.63
CA HIS A 174 47.94 -15.41 -48.94
C HIS A 174 48.82 -14.55 -49.87
N LYS A 175 48.90 -13.24 -49.64
CA LYS A 175 49.75 -12.32 -50.42
C LYS A 175 51.21 -12.33 -49.94
N GLU A 176 51.46 -12.61 -48.66
CA GLU A 176 52.79 -12.52 -48.03
C GLU A 176 53.50 -13.87 -47.88
N GLY A 177 52.83 -14.99 -48.19
CA GLY A 177 53.47 -16.32 -48.29
C GLY A 177 53.71 -17.05 -46.97
N ASP A 178 53.21 -16.52 -45.84
CA ASP A 178 53.34 -17.15 -44.53
C ASP A 178 52.29 -18.27 -44.29
N PRO A 179 52.67 -19.40 -43.66
CA PRO A 179 51.74 -20.49 -43.37
C PRO A 179 50.73 -20.09 -42.28
N VAL A 180 49.45 -20.08 -42.63
CA VAL A 180 48.35 -19.75 -41.71
C VAL A 180 48.18 -20.87 -40.66
N SER A 181 48.81 -20.71 -39.51
CA SER A 181 48.59 -21.58 -38.35
C SER A 181 47.16 -21.43 -37.83
N HIS A 182 46.31 -22.44 -38.06
CA HIS A 182 44.93 -22.47 -37.55
C HIS A 182 44.94 -22.83 -36.05
N ILE A 183 45.22 -21.85 -35.20
CA ILE A 183 45.00 -22.00 -33.75
C ILE A 183 43.48 -21.90 -33.48
N PRO A 184 42.84 -22.92 -32.87
CA PRO A 184 41.43 -22.85 -32.50
C PRO A 184 41.13 -21.63 -31.64
N PHE A 185 39.95 -21.03 -31.79
CA PHE A 185 39.65 -19.73 -31.17
C PHE A 185 39.78 -19.75 -29.64
N TYR A 186 39.47 -20.87 -28.98
CA TYR A 186 39.58 -21.05 -27.52
C TYR A 186 41.02 -21.06 -26.99
N ARG A 187 42.03 -21.21 -27.86
CA ARG A 187 43.46 -21.11 -27.51
C ARG A 187 44.06 -19.74 -27.85
N LYS A 188 43.29 -18.82 -28.43
CA LYS A 188 43.77 -17.46 -28.73
C LYS A 188 43.88 -16.67 -27.43
N LYS A 189 45.04 -16.03 -27.19
CA LYS A 189 45.27 -15.21 -25.99
C LYS A 189 44.21 -14.12 -25.80
N SER A 190 43.70 -13.53 -26.87
CA SER A 190 42.62 -12.54 -26.84
C SER A 190 41.27 -13.13 -26.41
N PHE A 191 40.95 -14.35 -26.82
CA PHE A 191 39.73 -15.04 -26.40
C PHE A 191 39.81 -15.46 -24.94
N ILE A 192 40.95 -16.01 -24.51
CA ILE A 192 41.18 -16.35 -23.09
C ILE A 192 41.08 -15.09 -22.23
N ALA A 193 41.72 -13.98 -22.63
CA ALA A 193 41.63 -12.71 -21.92
C ALA A 193 40.18 -12.19 -21.82
N LEU A 194 39.41 -12.22 -22.91
CA LEU A 194 38.01 -11.80 -22.91
C LEU A 194 37.14 -12.72 -22.05
N ALA A 195 37.31 -14.04 -22.16
CA ALA A 195 36.58 -15.03 -21.36
C ALA A 195 36.90 -14.89 -19.87
N THR A 196 38.16 -14.62 -19.50
CA THR A 196 38.56 -14.33 -18.12
C THR A 196 37.91 -13.04 -17.62
N ILE A 197 37.92 -11.94 -18.39
CA ILE A 197 37.25 -10.68 -18.00
C ILE A 197 35.74 -10.92 -17.81
N LEU A 198 35.07 -11.60 -18.73
CA LEU A 198 33.65 -11.93 -18.61
C LEU A 198 33.37 -12.79 -17.38
N LEU A 199 34.22 -13.77 -17.09
CA LEU A 199 34.11 -14.59 -15.89
C LEU A 199 34.28 -13.75 -14.62
N PHE A 200 35.21 -12.79 -14.58
CA PHE A 200 35.36 -11.88 -13.44
C PHE A 200 34.18 -10.93 -13.28
N ILE A 201 33.61 -10.41 -14.38
CA ILE A 201 32.42 -9.55 -14.33
C ILE A 201 31.20 -10.34 -13.85
N LEU A 202 30.94 -11.51 -14.44
CA LEU A 202 29.81 -12.35 -14.06
C LEU A 202 29.98 -12.88 -12.63
N GLY A 203 31.16 -13.43 -12.31
CA GLY A 203 31.47 -13.88 -10.96
C GLY A 203 31.36 -12.75 -9.94
N GLY A 204 31.91 -11.57 -10.25
CA GLY A 204 31.78 -10.37 -9.42
C GLY A 204 30.32 -9.95 -9.23
N PHE A 205 29.52 -9.93 -10.30
CA PHE A 205 28.09 -9.63 -10.24
C PHE A 205 27.35 -10.60 -9.31
N TRP A 206 27.52 -11.91 -9.51
CA TRP A 206 26.86 -12.93 -8.67
C TRP A 206 27.30 -12.85 -7.20
N VAL A 207 28.59 -12.59 -6.94
CA VAL A 207 29.10 -12.41 -5.58
C VAL A 207 28.52 -11.15 -4.92
N VAL A 208 28.49 -10.02 -5.63
CA VAL A 208 27.93 -8.77 -5.13
C VAL A 208 26.42 -8.90 -4.87
N GLN A 209 25.67 -9.48 -5.81
CA GLN A 209 24.23 -9.72 -5.62
C GLN A 209 23.97 -10.65 -4.44
N GLY A 210 24.75 -11.74 -4.31
CA GLY A 210 24.67 -12.63 -3.16
C GLY A 210 24.97 -11.91 -1.84
N ALA A 211 25.93 -10.98 -1.83
CA ALA A 211 26.27 -10.19 -0.64
C ALA A 211 25.20 -9.15 -0.28
N ILE A 212 24.59 -8.48 -1.27
CA ILE A 212 23.52 -7.50 -1.05
C ILE A 212 22.27 -8.18 -0.49
N ASN A 213 21.92 -9.34 -1.03
CA ASN A 213 20.73 -10.08 -0.62
C ASN A 213 20.95 -10.91 0.66
N LEU A 214 22.17 -10.87 1.23
CA LEU A 214 22.51 -11.62 2.41
C LEU A 214 21.73 -11.09 3.62
N GLY A 215 20.86 -11.92 4.18
CA GLY A 215 20.02 -11.55 5.32
C GLY A 215 18.69 -10.88 4.93
N GLU A 216 18.39 -10.72 3.64
CA GLU A 216 17.05 -10.36 3.20
C GLU A 216 16.08 -11.51 3.47
N LYS A 217 14.92 -11.19 4.07
CA LYS A 217 13.86 -12.14 4.41
C LYS A 217 12.58 -11.90 3.62
N LYS A 218 12.70 -11.31 2.42
CA LYS A 218 11.54 -11.12 1.55
C LYS A 218 10.92 -12.48 1.23
N ASP A 219 9.58 -12.53 1.25
CA ASP A 219 8.79 -13.75 1.07
C ASP A 219 9.02 -14.84 2.14
N TYR A 220 9.67 -14.51 3.26
CA TYR A 220 9.74 -15.41 4.41
C TYR A 220 8.34 -15.67 4.99
N GLN A 221 7.94 -16.95 4.99
CA GLN A 221 6.61 -17.43 5.36
C GLN A 221 6.74 -18.77 6.12
N PRO A 222 7.01 -18.73 7.43
CA PRO A 222 7.13 -19.94 8.24
C PRO A 222 5.76 -20.50 8.61
N GLU A 223 5.68 -21.82 8.74
CA GLU A 223 4.50 -22.50 9.29
C GLU A 223 4.23 -22.02 10.73
N GLN A 224 2.96 -21.71 11.02
CA GLN A 224 2.52 -21.23 12.33
C GLN A 224 1.89 -22.37 13.15
N PRO A 225 1.87 -22.27 14.50
CA PRO A 225 1.25 -23.31 15.34
C PRO A 225 -0.24 -23.56 15.06
N ILE A 226 -0.93 -22.52 14.61
CA ILE A 226 -2.32 -22.55 14.16
C ILE A 226 -2.34 -21.87 12.79
N PHE A 227 -3.02 -22.46 11.83
CA PHE A 227 -3.25 -21.82 10.54
C PHE A 227 -4.26 -20.68 10.73
N PHE A 228 -3.76 -19.45 10.77
CA PHE A 228 -4.57 -18.25 10.95
C PHE A 228 -4.64 -17.44 9.65
N SER A 229 -5.81 -17.45 9.01
CA SER A 229 -6.06 -16.72 7.78
C SER A 229 -6.45 -15.26 8.03
N HIS A 230 -5.55 -14.33 7.69
CA HIS A 230 -5.88 -12.90 7.67
C HIS A 230 -6.87 -12.57 6.55
N LYS A 231 -6.87 -13.34 5.44
CA LYS A 231 -7.86 -13.24 4.38
C LYS A 231 -9.27 -13.49 4.90
N VAL A 232 -9.50 -14.51 5.71
CA VAL A 232 -10.83 -14.76 6.30
C VAL A 232 -11.24 -13.61 7.23
N HIS A 233 -10.35 -13.21 8.15
CA HIS A 233 -10.69 -12.25 9.19
C HIS A 233 -10.77 -10.80 8.65
N ALA A 234 -9.69 -10.29 8.06
CA ALA A 234 -9.62 -8.91 7.58
C ALA A 234 -10.15 -8.74 6.15
N GLY A 235 -10.09 -9.79 5.31
CA GLY A 235 -10.51 -9.72 3.91
C GLY A 235 -11.99 -10.05 3.68
N ILE A 236 -12.47 -11.19 4.18
CA ILE A 236 -13.85 -11.64 3.96
C ILE A 236 -14.76 -11.01 5.00
N ASN A 237 -14.40 -11.13 6.28
CA ASN A 237 -15.21 -10.63 7.39
C ASN A 237 -14.94 -9.15 7.72
N GLN A 238 -13.98 -8.50 7.04
CA GLN A 238 -13.69 -7.07 7.17
C GLN A 238 -13.40 -6.63 8.62
N VAL A 239 -12.83 -7.53 9.44
CA VAL A 239 -12.40 -7.20 10.81
C VAL A 239 -11.28 -6.17 10.74
N ASN A 240 -11.46 -5.06 11.45
CA ASN A 240 -10.47 -3.99 11.49
C ASN A 240 -9.13 -4.48 12.06
N CYS A 241 -8.01 -4.12 11.43
CA CYS A 241 -6.66 -4.49 11.86
C CYS A 241 -6.40 -4.17 13.34
N MET A 242 -6.89 -3.02 13.81
CA MET A 242 -6.72 -2.48 15.15
C MET A 242 -7.48 -3.25 16.23
N PHE A 243 -8.47 -4.04 15.83
CA PHE A 243 -9.24 -4.86 16.76
C PHE A 243 -8.35 -5.93 17.40
N CYS A 244 -7.50 -6.57 16.59
CA CYS A 244 -6.58 -7.60 17.04
C CYS A 244 -5.19 -7.03 17.38
N HIS A 245 -4.67 -6.15 16.54
CA HIS A 245 -3.37 -5.52 16.75
C HIS A 245 -3.53 -4.23 17.54
N THR A 246 -3.86 -4.38 18.82
CA THR A 246 -3.93 -3.27 19.75
C THR A 246 -2.54 -2.65 19.96
N ASN A 247 -2.50 -1.40 20.41
CA ASN A 247 -1.28 -0.64 20.70
C ASN A 247 -0.44 -0.21 19.47
N THR A 248 -0.88 -0.43 18.22
CA THR A 248 -0.14 0.12 17.05
C THR A 248 -0.23 1.65 17.00
N GLN A 249 -1.31 2.23 17.53
CA GLN A 249 -1.57 3.67 17.52
C GLN A 249 -0.87 4.39 18.67
N ASP A 250 -0.70 3.72 19.82
CA ASP A 250 -0.19 4.35 21.04
C ASP A 250 1.27 3.97 21.33
N GLY A 251 1.68 2.78 20.91
CA GLY A 251 2.94 2.17 21.32
C GLY A 251 3.91 1.84 20.19
N LYS A 252 5.10 1.38 20.61
CA LYS A 252 6.18 1.01 19.69
C LYS A 252 5.92 -0.26 18.88
N SER A 253 5.03 -1.13 19.35
CA SER A 253 4.83 -2.46 18.78
C SER A 253 3.35 -2.75 18.57
N ALA A 254 3.01 -3.19 17.36
CA ALA A 254 1.78 -3.92 17.09
C ALA A 254 1.78 -5.18 17.95
N MET A 255 0.99 -5.24 19.02
CA MET A 255 0.93 -6.43 19.86
C MET A 255 0.27 -7.57 19.07
N ILE A 256 0.77 -8.79 19.27
CA ILE A 256 0.05 -9.99 18.81
C ILE A 256 -1.07 -10.23 19.82
N PRO A 257 -2.33 -10.41 19.38
CA PRO A 257 -3.45 -10.56 20.29
C PRO A 257 -3.26 -11.75 21.24
N SER A 258 -3.74 -11.59 22.48
CA SER A 258 -3.87 -12.72 23.39
C SER A 258 -5.01 -13.64 22.94
N VAL A 259 -5.00 -14.87 23.44
CA VAL A 259 -6.05 -15.86 23.16
C VAL A 259 -7.45 -15.34 23.50
N ASN A 260 -7.56 -14.41 24.46
CA ASN A 260 -8.83 -13.82 24.85
C ASN A 260 -9.53 -13.08 23.70
N VAL A 261 -8.77 -12.38 22.86
CA VAL A 261 -9.35 -11.67 21.70
C VAL A 261 -9.96 -12.68 20.72
N CYS A 262 -9.31 -13.83 20.52
CA CYS A 262 -9.82 -14.90 19.68
C CYS A 262 -11.13 -15.48 20.25
N MET A 263 -11.17 -15.72 21.57
CA MET A 263 -12.32 -16.33 22.22
C MET A 263 -13.56 -15.42 22.26
N ASN A 264 -13.43 -14.11 22.11
CA ASN A 264 -14.59 -13.20 22.04
C ASN A 264 -15.61 -13.59 20.95
N CYS A 265 -15.15 -14.19 19.86
CA CYS A 265 -16.01 -14.68 18.78
C CYS A 265 -16.04 -16.22 18.71
N HIS A 266 -14.89 -16.88 18.95
CA HIS A 266 -14.77 -18.33 18.81
C HIS A 266 -15.47 -19.14 19.91
N LEU A 267 -16.11 -18.51 20.89
CA LEU A 267 -17.07 -19.19 21.77
C LEU A 267 -18.38 -19.56 21.04
N ALA A 268 -18.81 -18.74 20.08
CA ALA A 268 -20.00 -18.98 19.27
C ALA A 268 -19.65 -19.62 17.91
N ILE A 269 -18.46 -19.32 17.37
CA ILE A 269 -18.00 -19.83 16.08
C ILE A 269 -17.15 -21.08 16.31
N THR A 270 -17.80 -22.25 16.23
CA THR A 270 -17.19 -23.56 16.51
C THR A 270 -16.72 -24.31 15.27
N GLU A 271 -17.22 -23.93 14.10
CA GLU A 271 -16.87 -24.54 12.82
C GLU A 271 -16.61 -23.48 11.74
N TYR A 272 -15.83 -23.87 10.73
CA TYR A 272 -15.55 -23.04 9.58
C TYR A 272 -16.39 -23.50 8.38
N THR A 273 -17.23 -22.60 7.87
CA THR A 273 -18.17 -22.86 6.75
C THR A 273 -17.84 -22.05 5.49
N GLY A 274 -16.65 -21.43 5.44
CA GLY A 274 -16.24 -20.56 4.33
C GLY A 274 -15.65 -21.30 3.13
N GLU A 275 -15.02 -20.54 2.24
CA GLU A 275 -14.27 -21.08 1.09
C GLU A 275 -13.15 -22.02 1.52
N LYS A 276 -12.76 -22.97 0.66
CA LYS A 276 -11.63 -23.86 0.98
C LYS A 276 -10.36 -23.06 1.24
N LEU A 277 -9.71 -23.38 2.35
CA LEU A 277 -8.42 -22.81 2.75
C LEU A 277 -7.30 -23.65 2.17
N TYR A 278 -6.21 -23.00 1.76
CA TYR A 278 -5.01 -23.64 1.25
C TYR A 278 -3.80 -23.10 1.98
N ASN A 279 -2.84 -23.98 2.29
CA ASN A 279 -1.54 -23.56 2.80
C ASN A 279 -0.61 -23.09 1.66
N ALA A 280 0.59 -22.64 2.03
CA ALA A 280 1.64 -22.22 1.11
C ALA A 280 2.03 -23.30 0.08
N ASP A 281 1.94 -24.58 0.45
CA ASP A 281 2.25 -25.73 -0.40
C ASP A 281 1.08 -26.12 -1.33
N GLY A 282 -0.10 -25.52 -1.15
CA GLY A 282 -1.31 -25.78 -1.92
C GLY A 282 -2.19 -26.90 -1.37
N ASP A 283 -1.88 -27.44 -0.20
CA ASP A 283 -2.69 -28.44 0.49
C ASP A 283 -3.92 -27.81 1.12
N THR A 284 -5.04 -28.55 1.12
CA THR A 284 -6.28 -28.10 1.74
C THR A 284 -6.18 -28.09 3.27
N VAL A 285 -6.56 -26.98 3.89
CA VAL A 285 -6.57 -26.81 5.35
C VAL A 285 -8.00 -26.90 5.88
N ASN A 286 -8.19 -27.66 6.96
CA ASN A 286 -9.47 -27.78 7.65
C ASN A 286 -9.60 -26.69 8.73
N GLY A 287 -10.29 -25.59 8.41
CA GLY A 287 -10.49 -24.47 9.35
C GLY A 287 -11.15 -24.87 10.68
N THR A 288 -12.07 -25.84 10.68
CA THR A 288 -12.71 -26.33 11.92
C THR A 288 -11.69 -27.03 12.83
N GLN A 289 -10.75 -27.78 12.26
CA GLN A 289 -9.68 -28.42 13.02
C GLN A 289 -8.71 -27.38 13.61
N GLU A 290 -8.47 -26.27 12.89
CA GLU A 290 -7.64 -25.17 13.38
C GLU A 290 -8.31 -24.41 14.55
N ILE A 291 -9.64 -24.24 14.52
CA ILE A 291 -10.41 -23.72 15.65
C ILE A 291 -10.30 -24.66 16.87
N GLN A 292 -10.29 -25.98 16.66
CA GLN A 292 -10.07 -26.92 17.75
C GLN A 292 -8.67 -26.79 18.37
N LYS A 293 -7.63 -26.51 17.58
CA LYS A 293 -6.29 -26.19 18.12
C LYS A 293 -6.34 -24.93 18.98
N LEU A 294 -7.07 -23.88 18.56
CA LEU A 294 -7.28 -22.68 19.37
C LEU A 294 -7.89 -23.02 20.73
N TYR A 295 -8.88 -23.92 20.78
CA TYR A 295 -9.49 -24.34 22.05
C TYR A 295 -8.52 -25.04 23.00
N GLN A 296 -7.56 -25.81 22.46
CA GLN A 296 -6.50 -26.43 23.27
C GLN A 296 -5.64 -25.36 23.95
N TYR A 297 -5.28 -24.29 23.24
CA TYR A 297 -4.55 -23.16 23.82
C TYR A 297 -5.42 -22.32 24.76
N ALA A 298 -6.71 -22.15 24.45
CA ALA A 298 -7.64 -21.40 25.30
C ALA A 298 -8.05 -22.14 26.58
N GLY A 299 -7.78 -23.45 26.67
CA GLY A 299 -8.31 -24.30 27.74
C GLY A 299 -9.84 -24.40 27.71
N TYR A 300 -10.44 -24.27 26.52
CA TYR A 300 -11.89 -24.22 26.33
C TYR A 300 -12.45 -25.61 25.98
N THR A 301 -13.59 -25.96 26.58
CA THR A 301 -14.37 -27.14 26.21
C THR A 301 -15.73 -26.68 25.68
N PRO A 302 -16.11 -27.06 24.43
CA PRO A 302 -17.40 -26.67 23.86
C PRO A 302 -18.58 -27.04 24.78
N GLY A 303 -19.51 -26.09 24.94
CA GLY A 303 -20.70 -26.26 25.79
C GLY A 303 -20.49 -25.97 27.28
N GLN A 304 -19.27 -25.66 27.72
CA GLN A 304 -19.00 -25.16 29.07
C GLN A 304 -18.71 -23.66 29.06
N PRO A 305 -18.90 -22.93 30.19
CA PRO A 305 -18.39 -21.57 30.33
C PRO A 305 -16.86 -21.55 30.18
N TRP A 306 -16.35 -20.56 29.44
CA TRP A 306 -14.90 -20.40 29.26
C TRP A 306 -14.27 -19.65 30.42
N ASP A 307 -13.11 -20.14 30.86
CA ASP A 307 -12.28 -19.55 31.91
C ASP A 307 -10.97 -19.06 31.30
N ALA A 308 -10.85 -17.73 31.18
CA ALA A 308 -9.68 -17.09 30.58
C ALA A 308 -8.37 -17.34 31.33
N SER A 309 -8.41 -17.72 32.61
CA SER A 309 -7.21 -18.01 33.40
C SER A 309 -6.49 -19.29 32.96
N LYS A 310 -7.20 -20.18 32.24
CA LYS A 310 -6.65 -21.44 31.71
C LYS A 310 -5.96 -21.27 30.36
N ALA A 311 -6.09 -20.10 29.73
CA ALA A 311 -5.50 -19.85 28.43
C ALA A 311 -3.96 -19.82 28.52
N LYS A 312 -3.32 -20.51 27.57
CA LYS A 312 -1.87 -20.55 27.39
C LYS A 312 -1.48 -19.73 26.16
N PRO A 313 -0.33 -19.03 26.19
CA PRO A 313 0.16 -18.30 25.02
C PRO A 313 0.40 -19.25 23.84
N ILE A 314 -0.05 -18.83 22.66
CA ILE A 314 0.26 -19.53 21.40
C ILE A 314 1.71 -19.15 21.00
N PRO A 315 2.60 -20.12 20.73
CA PRO A 315 4.00 -19.85 20.42
C PRO A 315 4.19 -19.38 18.97
N TRP A 316 3.64 -18.22 18.63
CA TRP A 316 3.70 -17.66 17.27
C TRP A 316 5.14 -17.46 16.78
N VAL A 317 5.39 -17.78 15.51
CA VAL A 317 6.68 -17.53 14.86
C VAL A 317 6.66 -16.13 14.27
N ARG A 318 7.45 -15.22 14.85
CA ARG A 318 7.54 -13.83 14.40
C ARG A 318 8.21 -13.75 13.02
N ILE A 319 7.48 -13.18 12.06
CA ILE A 319 7.92 -12.99 10.68
C ILE A 319 8.77 -11.73 10.55
N HIS A 320 8.19 -10.58 10.90
CA HIS A 320 8.87 -9.28 10.83
C HIS A 320 9.75 -9.06 12.07
N LYS A 321 11.06 -9.23 11.91
CA LYS A 321 12.06 -9.00 12.96
C LYS A 321 13.12 -8.01 12.47
N LEU A 322 13.22 -6.88 13.19
CA LEU A 322 14.34 -5.95 13.06
C LEU A 322 15.42 -6.30 14.11
N PRO A 323 16.69 -5.96 13.87
CA PRO A 323 17.73 -6.09 14.88
C PRO A 323 17.43 -5.27 16.15
N ASP A 324 17.86 -5.76 17.32
CA ASP A 324 17.51 -5.16 18.61
C ASP A 324 18.09 -3.74 18.82
N HIS A 325 19.13 -3.37 18.06
CA HIS A 325 19.70 -2.02 18.07
C HIS A 325 18.88 -1.00 17.25
N VAL A 326 17.87 -1.46 16.49
CA VAL A 326 16.99 -0.59 15.71
C VAL A 326 15.77 -0.24 16.55
N TYR A 327 15.61 1.05 16.85
CA TYR A 327 14.41 1.55 17.49
C TYR A 327 13.34 1.87 16.44
N PHE A 328 12.28 1.06 16.40
CA PHE A 328 11.12 1.27 15.56
C PHE A 328 9.87 1.49 16.44
N ASN A 329 9.05 2.48 16.08
CA ASN A 329 7.83 2.81 16.82
C ASN A 329 6.62 2.88 15.87
N HIS A 330 5.62 2.02 16.07
CA HIS A 330 4.42 2.00 15.24
C HIS A 330 3.59 3.28 15.36
N SER A 331 3.42 3.86 16.55
CA SER A 331 2.56 5.06 16.74
C SER A 331 3.00 6.25 15.90
N GLN A 332 4.32 6.44 15.74
CA GLN A 332 4.87 7.51 14.91
C GLN A 332 4.52 7.34 13.43
N HIS A 333 4.46 6.11 12.94
CA HIS A 333 4.15 5.85 11.53
C HIS A 333 2.64 5.81 11.29
N VAL A 334 1.87 5.19 12.20
CA VAL A 334 0.43 5.01 12.05
C VAL A 334 -0.35 6.27 12.43
N MET A 335 -0.13 6.83 13.63
CA MET A 335 -0.90 7.99 14.10
C MET A 335 -0.36 9.32 13.61
N VAL A 336 0.96 9.53 13.68
CA VAL A 336 1.55 10.81 13.27
C VAL A 336 1.73 10.86 11.76
N GLY A 337 2.35 9.81 11.20
CA GLY A 337 2.62 9.69 9.78
C GLY A 337 1.41 9.31 8.91
N ASN A 338 0.31 8.83 9.50
CA ASN A 338 -0.86 8.32 8.78
C ASN A 338 -0.52 7.30 7.68
N VAL A 339 0.55 6.52 7.89
CA VAL A 339 1.02 5.52 6.94
C VAL A 339 0.12 4.29 6.98
N GLN A 340 -0.40 3.90 5.82
CA GLN A 340 -1.24 2.71 5.69
C GLN A 340 -0.47 1.42 5.99
N CYS A 341 -1.13 0.47 6.65
CA CYS A 341 -0.52 -0.80 7.07
C CYS A 341 0.07 -1.57 5.88
N GLN A 342 -0.63 -1.52 4.74
CA GLN A 342 -0.31 -2.24 3.51
C GLN A 342 0.96 -1.74 2.84
N THR A 343 1.36 -0.48 3.09
CA THR A 343 2.61 0.08 2.56
C THR A 343 3.82 -0.71 3.07
N CYS A 344 3.77 -1.17 4.33
CA CYS A 344 4.86 -1.91 4.97
C CYS A 344 4.65 -3.43 4.94
N HIS A 345 3.41 -3.90 5.16
CA HIS A 345 3.10 -5.31 5.33
C HIS A 345 2.49 -5.97 4.09
N GLY A 346 2.22 -5.21 3.03
CA GLY A 346 1.52 -5.70 1.84
C GLY A 346 0.02 -5.89 2.07
N GLU A 347 -0.67 -6.48 1.10
CA GLU A 347 -2.11 -6.76 1.16
C GLU A 347 -2.45 -7.94 2.09
N ILE A 348 -2.25 -7.74 3.41
CA ILE A 348 -2.47 -8.77 4.45
C ILE A 348 -3.90 -9.32 4.42
N ASN A 349 -4.88 -8.49 4.07
CA ASN A 349 -6.28 -8.90 3.89
C ASN A 349 -6.52 -9.88 2.73
N LYS A 350 -5.51 -10.15 1.89
CA LYS A 350 -5.54 -11.18 0.84
C LYS A 350 -4.64 -12.37 1.16
N MET A 351 -4.02 -12.39 2.34
CA MET A 351 -3.07 -13.42 2.74
C MET A 351 -3.74 -14.46 3.64
N ASP A 352 -3.84 -15.69 3.17
CA ASP A 352 -4.20 -16.84 4.01
C ASP A 352 -3.08 -17.17 5.01
N GLU A 353 -1.83 -16.97 4.60
CA GLU A 353 -0.68 -17.03 5.48
C GLU A 353 0.17 -15.79 5.27
N VAL A 354 0.58 -15.17 6.37
CA VAL A 354 1.37 -13.94 6.30
C VAL A 354 2.76 -14.27 5.78
N LYS A 355 3.22 -13.47 4.83
CA LYS A 355 4.60 -13.47 4.36
C LYS A 355 5.20 -12.08 4.45
N GLN A 356 6.51 -12.00 4.57
CA GLN A 356 7.21 -10.73 4.58
C GLN A 356 7.21 -10.09 3.18
N PHE A 357 6.37 -9.08 2.97
CA PHE A 357 6.25 -8.37 1.69
C PHE A 357 7.44 -7.44 1.40
N ALA A 358 7.76 -6.55 2.35
CA ALA A 358 8.85 -5.60 2.23
C ALA A 358 10.15 -6.17 2.80
N THR A 359 11.30 -5.77 2.23
CA THR A 359 12.61 -6.23 2.72
C THR A 359 12.90 -5.71 4.12
N LEU A 360 12.38 -4.52 4.47
CA LEU A 360 12.60 -3.81 5.75
C LEU A 360 14.09 -3.66 6.09
N ASN A 361 14.94 -3.61 5.06
CA ASN A 361 16.36 -3.32 5.20
C ASN A 361 16.56 -1.80 5.37
N MET A 362 17.75 -1.38 5.81
CA MET A 362 18.06 0.03 6.05
C MET A 362 17.82 0.91 4.81
N GLY A 363 18.18 0.40 3.62
CA GLY A 363 18.00 1.13 2.36
C GLY A 363 16.53 1.39 2.04
N TRP A 364 15.66 0.41 2.29
CA TRP A 364 14.21 0.55 2.15
C TRP A 364 13.66 1.60 3.11
N CYS A 365 14.05 1.57 4.39
CA CYS A 365 13.64 2.57 5.38
C CYS A 365 14.08 3.98 4.97
N ILE A 366 15.35 4.16 4.60
CA ILE A 366 15.90 5.47 4.21
C ILE A 366 15.20 5.99 2.95
N ASN A 367 14.97 5.15 1.95
CA ASN A 367 14.29 5.57 0.73
C ASN A 367 12.84 5.97 0.99
N CYS A 368 12.12 5.22 1.82
CA CYS A 368 10.78 5.59 2.28
C CYS A 368 10.82 6.97 2.97
N HIS A 369 11.73 7.17 3.92
CA HIS A 369 11.86 8.44 4.65
C HIS A 369 12.28 9.63 3.76
N ARG A 370 13.01 9.38 2.66
CA ARG A 370 13.41 10.42 1.70
C ARG A 370 12.29 10.85 0.76
N THR A 371 11.33 9.96 0.50
CA THR A 371 10.31 10.13 -0.55
C THR A 371 8.92 10.36 0.02
N THR A 372 8.66 9.95 1.26
CA THR A 372 7.37 10.14 1.92
C THR A 372 7.27 11.57 2.42
N GLU A 373 6.29 12.31 1.93
CA GLU A 373 6.00 13.65 2.41
C GLU A 373 5.33 13.61 3.79
N VAL A 374 5.72 14.54 4.66
CA VAL A 374 5.11 14.69 5.97
C VAL A 374 3.78 15.41 5.81
N ASN A 375 2.70 14.82 6.33
CA ASN A 375 1.40 15.48 6.32
C ASN A 375 1.32 16.58 7.40
N PHE A 376 1.65 17.81 7.01
CA PHE A 376 1.50 19.00 7.85
C PHE A 376 0.07 19.53 7.91
N LYS A 377 -0.77 19.26 6.91
CA LYS A 377 -2.12 19.85 6.80
C LYS A 377 -3.16 18.94 7.47
N GLY A 378 -3.94 19.50 8.40
CA GLY A 378 -5.00 18.75 9.10
C GLY A 378 -4.48 17.74 10.13
N ASN A 379 -3.18 17.73 10.43
CA ASN A 379 -2.59 16.87 11.44
C ASN A 379 -2.53 17.60 12.79
N ALA A 380 -3.26 17.08 13.77
CA ALA A 380 -3.30 17.63 15.13
C ALA A 380 -1.92 17.68 15.80
N TYR A 381 -1.00 16.80 15.40
CA TYR A 381 0.38 16.81 15.90
C TYR A 381 1.16 18.05 15.44
N TYR A 382 0.89 18.60 14.25
CA TYR A 382 1.60 19.78 13.76
C TYR A 382 0.89 21.10 14.09
N SER A 383 -0.43 21.08 14.23
CA SER A 383 -1.20 22.27 14.59
C SER A 383 -0.84 22.82 15.98
N MET A 384 -0.38 21.98 16.91
CA MET A 384 0.15 22.46 18.20
C MET A 384 1.42 23.30 18.03
N TYR A 385 2.30 22.95 17.09
CA TYR A 385 3.52 23.72 16.83
C TYR A 385 3.22 25.03 16.12
N GLU A 386 2.28 25.03 15.15
CA GLU A 386 1.78 26.26 14.52
C GLU A 386 1.16 27.20 15.56
N LYS A 387 0.32 26.66 16.43
CA LYS A 387 -0.27 27.41 17.55
C LYS A 387 0.81 28.01 18.44
N TYR A 388 1.80 27.24 18.88
CA TYR A 388 2.88 27.78 19.72
C TYR A 388 3.73 28.82 19.00
N HIS A 389 3.96 28.65 17.70
CA HIS A 389 4.65 29.64 16.89
C HIS A 389 3.85 30.96 16.81
N GLU A 390 2.54 30.90 16.58
CA GLU A 390 1.67 32.09 16.57
C GLU A 390 1.59 32.74 17.95
N GLN A 391 1.51 31.96 19.02
CA GLN A 391 1.45 32.47 20.40
C GLN A 391 2.75 33.19 20.80
N LEU A 392 3.91 32.69 20.37
CA LEU A 392 5.19 33.37 20.51
C LEU A 392 5.23 34.67 19.69
N LYS A 393 4.76 34.64 18.44
CA LYS A 393 4.74 35.82 17.54
C LYS A 393 3.81 36.93 18.05
N ASN A 394 2.66 36.54 18.61
CA ASN A 394 1.63 37.46 19.08
C ASN A 394 1.82 37.87 20.56
N GLY A 395 2.92 37.44 21.19
CA GLY A 395 3.27 37.78 22.58
C GLY A 395 2.39 37.12 23.65
N GLN A 396 1.59 36.11 23.28
CA GLN A 396 0.81 35.32 24.24
C GLN A 396 1.71 34.37 25.05
N ILE A 397 2.83 33.94 24.46
CA ILE A 397 3.91 33.24 25.17
C ILE A 397 5.14 34.14 25.15
N ASP A 398 5.76 34.30 26.32
CA ASP A 398 6.99 35.06 26.51
C ASP A 398 8.14 34.40 25.72
N THR A 399 8.63 35.11 24.71
CA THR A 399 9.72 34.65 23.84
C THR A 399 11.04 34.44 24.58
N THR A 400 11.22 35.08 25.75
CA THR A 400 12.42 34.90 26.59
C THR A 400 12.35 33.62 27.43
N LYS A 401 11.15 33.11 27.71
CA LYS A 401 10.92 31.84 28.43
C LYS A 401 10.76 30.65 27.49
N GLY A 402 10.32 30.89 26.25
CA GLY A 402 10.14 29.86 25.23
C GLY A 402 8.99 28.90 25.52
N VAL A 403 8.89 27.84 24.72
CA VAL A 403 7.90 26.76 24.89
C VAL A 403 8.52 25.68 25.78
N THR A 404 7.84 25.31 26.86
CA THR A 404 8.34 24.29 27.81
C THR A 404 7.87 22.89 27.43
N VAL A 405 8.53 21.85 27.98
CA VAL A 405 8.15 20.44 27.79
C VAL A 405 6.73 20.17 28.30
N GLU A 406 6.30 20.87 29.36
CA GLU A 406 4.94 20.84 29.87
C GLU A 406 3.92 21.33 28.84
N MET A 407 4.23 22.41 28.11
CA MET A 407 3.33 22.95 27.07
C MET A 407 3.13 21.95 25.93
N VAL A 408 4.15 21.16 25.57
CA VAL A 408 4.00 20.11 24.54
C VAL A 408 3.46 18.77 25.09
N GLY A 409 3.00 18.75 26.34
CA GLY A 409 2.39 17.59 27.00
C GLY A 409 3.40 16.55 27.49
N GLY A 410 4.69 16.90 27.59
CA GLY A 410 5.75 15.99 28.05
C GLY A 410 5.77 15.74 29.57
N ILE A 411 4.74 16.16 30.30
CA ILE A 411 4.51 15.81 31.71
C ILE A 411 3.40 14.77 31.88
N GLU A 412 2.81 14.29 30.78
CA GLU A 412 1.83 13.22 30.82
C GLU A 412 2.55 11.90 31.12
N CYS A 413 2.26 11.29 32.27
CA CYS A 413 2.93 10.07 32.73
C CYS A 413 2.91 8.96 31.67
N GLN A 414 1.82 8.84 30.89
CA GLN A 414 1.67 7.83 29.83
C GLN A 414 2.64 8.02 28.65
N LYS A 415 3.16 9.23 28.42
CA LYS A 415 4.14 9.52 27.36
C LYS A 415 5.58 9.17 27.76
N CYS A 416 5.86 9.07 29.06
CA CYS A 416 7.19 8.80 29.60
C CYS A 416 7.34 7.42 30.25
N HIS A 417 6.27 6.90 30.86
CA HIS A 417 6.24 5.63 31.57
C HIS A 417 5.36 4.61 30.83
N TYR A 418 5.82 4.20 29.64
CA TYR A 418 5.25 3.12 28.82
C TYR A 418 5.07 1.81 29.58
#